data_AF-R0KPR3-F1
#
_entry.id   AF-R0KPR3-F1
#
_cell.length_a   1.000
_cell.length_b   1.000
_cell.length_c   1.000
_cell.angle_alpha   90.00
_cell.angle_beta   90.00
_cell.angle_gamma   90.00
#
_symmetry.space_group_name_H-M   'P 1'
#
loop_
_entity.id
_entity.type
_entity.pdbx_description
1 polymer ?
#
loop_
_entity_poly.entity_id
_entity_poly.type
_entity_poly.pdbx_seq_one_letter_code
_entity_poly.pdbx_strand_id
1 'polypeptide(L)'
;MGQLRDWTPPSFIQDPEDETTSPHDAIKTAVAYQYATLLYLHQAVPEIPSQSPSTLARKVLSKLATVDPRSRSIIVQIYPLMAAGCEVVNPDEREWVKARWQLMSKRMKLGIIERCLEVTKEVWSRRDAHAAERMAMVEDACAESYLDMPPSGEFGAYPDTDMTVNSDWRQTPASDMHLIDPEITVKGRLHWLGVMKDWSWEILLG
;
A
#
# COMPACT_ATOMS: atom_id res chain seq x y z
N MET A 1 6.65 15.39 10.12
CA MET A 1 7.28 14.58 9.04
C MET A 1 8.77 14.84 8.87
N GLY A 2 9.25 16.10 8.79
CA GLY A 2 10.67 16.42 8.54
C GLY A 2 11.66 15.69 9.46
N GLN A 3 11.52 15.85 10.78
CA GLN A 3 12.39 15.19 11.77
C GLN A 3 12.44 13.66 11.63
N LEU A 4 11.35 13.01 11.23
CA LEU A 4 11.32 11.55 11.04
C LEU A 4 12.00 11.14 9.73
N ARG A 5 11.95 11.97 8.68
CA ARG A 5 12.66 11.70 7.41
C ARG A 5 14.16 11.85 7.57
N ASP A 6 14.58 12.83 8.35
CA ASP A 6 15.99 13.15 8.58
C ASP A 6 16.60 12.32 9.72
N TRP A 7 15.79 11.50 10.40
CA TRP A 7 16.28 10.60 11.44
C TRP A 7 17.28 9.60 10.87
N THR A 8 18.41 9.48 11.56
CA THR A 8 19.45 8.49 11.28
C THR A 8 19.70 7.63 12.52
N PRO A 9 20.05 6.34 12.34
CA PRO A 9 20.42 5.49 13.45
C PRO A 9 21.69 6.04 14.14
N PRO A 10 21.83 5.85 15.46
CA PRO A 10 23.04 6.20 16.19
C PRO A 10 24.27 5.57 15.55
N SER A 11 25.40 6.30 15.57
CA SER A 11 26.68 5.81 15.03
C SER A 11 27.27 4.63 15.81
N PHE A 12 26.84 4.45 17.07
CA PHE A 12 27.25 3.36 17.92
C PHE A 12 26.04 2.78 18.66
N ILE A 13 25.94 1.45 18.65
CA ILE A 13 25.01 0.67 19.47
C ILE A 13 25.88 -0.36 20.18
N GLN A 14 25.78 -0.40 21.50
CA GLN A 14 26.50 -1.38 22.31
C GLN A 14 26.07 -2.79 21.91
N ASP A 15 27.04 -3.70 21.75
CA ASP A 15 26.76 -5.09 21.48
C ASP A 15 25.98 -5.71 22.66
N PRO A 16 24.81 -6.30 22.41
CA PRO A 16 24.01 -6.92 23.44
C PRO A 16 24.67 -8.23 23.92
N GLU A 17 24.38 -8.60 25.17
CA GLU A 17 24.88 -9.85 25.76
C GLU A 17 24.31 -11.11 25.09
N ASP A 18 23.12 -11.01 24.49
CA ASP A 18 22.46 -12.08 23.77
C ASP A 18 22.92 -12.14 22.31
N GLU A 19 23.64 -13.21 21.94
CA GLU A 19 24.15 -13.46 20.58
C GLU A 19 23.05 -13.47 19.51
N THR A 20 21.78 -13.72 19.89
CA THR A 20 20.65 -13.69 18.96
C THR A 20 20.09 -12.30 18.73
N THR A 21 20.64 -11.28 19.41
CA THR A 21 20.30 -9.87 19.22
C THR A 21 21.45 -9.19 18.46
N SER A 22 21.26 -8.90 17.18
CA SER A 22 22.28 -8.17 16.40
C SER A 22 21.96 -6.67 16.35
N PRO A 23 22.90 -5.77 16.72
CA PRO A 23 22.73 -4.33 16.54
C PRO A 23 22.41 -3.94 15.09
N HIS A 24 23.01 -4.64 14.12
CA HIS A 24 22.74 -4.40 12.70
C HIS A 24 21.28 -4.71 12.33
N ASP A 25 20.72 -5.77 12.88
CA ASP A 25 19.32 -6.12 12.64
C ASP A 25 18.36 -5.18 13.36
N ALA A 26 18.73 -4.70 14.54
CA ALA A 26 17.99 -3.66 15.24
C ALA A 26 17.94 -2.36 14.40
N ILE A 27 19.07 -1.95 13.81
CA ILE A 27 19.14 -0.77 12.91
C ILE A 27 18.26 -0.97 11.68
N LYS A 28 18.41 -2.11 10.97
CA LYS A 28 17.59 -2.40 9.79
C LYS A 28 16.09 -2.38 10.12
N THR A 29 15.72 -2.93 11.28
CA THR A 29 14.33 -2.96 11.77
C THR A 29 13.85 -1.54 12.12
N ALA A 30 14.68 -0.73 12.77
CA ALA A 30 14.36 0.67 13.07
C ALA A 30 14.14 1.51 11.79
N VAL A 31 14.97 1.30 10.76
CA VAL A 31 14.78 1.94 9.44
C VAL A 31 13.49 1.44 8.77
N ALA A 32 13.13 0.17 8.93
CA ALA A 32 11.84 -0.34 8.46
C ALA A 32 10.66 0.36 9.18
N TYR A 33 10.77 0.56 10.49
CA TYR A 33 9.79 1.34 11.27
C TYR A 33 9.67 2.79 10.79
N GLN A 34 10.80 3.44 10.50
CA GLN A 34 10.81 4.80 9.96
C GLN A 34 9.98 4.89 8.68
N TYR A 35 10.20 4.00 7.71
CA TYR A 35 9.42 3.98 6.47
C TYR A 35 7.96 3.57 6.68
N ALA A 36 7.67 2.62 7.57
CA ALA A 36 6.30 2.19 7.87
C ALA A 36 5.49 3.33 8.53
N THR A 37 6.11 4.12 9.41
CA THR A 37 5.48 5.29 10.01
C THR A 37 5.27 6.41 8.99
N LEU A 38 6.21 6.64 8.07
CA LEU A 38 6.00 7.57 6.96
C LEU A 38 4.86 7.14 6.05
N LEU A 39 4.74 5.83 5.79
CA LEU A 39 3.63 5.24 5.04
C LEU A 39 2.30 5.50 5.74
N TYR A 40 2.21 5.17 7.04
CA TYR A 40 1.01 5.41 7.84
C TYR A 40 0.61 6.89 7.85
N LEU A 41 1.58 7.80 8.02
CA LEU A 41 1.31 9.24 8.02
C LEU A 41 0.79 9.74 6.67
N HIS A 42 1.29 9.21 5.56
CA HIS A 42 0.77 9.53 4.23
C HIS A 42 -0.69 9.09 4.06
N GLN A 43 -1.04 7.92 4.60
CA GLN A 43 -2.41 7.39 4.57
C GLN A 43 -3.35 8.10 5.56
N ALA A 44 -2.82 8.71 6.61
CA ALA A 44 -3.58 9.44 7.62
C ALA A 44 -3.84 10.90 7.25
N VAL A 45 -2.86 11.53 6.60
CA VAL A 45 -2.87 12.95 6.23
C VAL A 45 -2.34 13.09 4.79
N PRO A 46 -3.15 12.78 3.77
CA PRO A 46 -2.74 12.78 2.36
C PRO A 46 -2.31 14.16 1.85
N GLU A 47 -2.69 15.23 2.53
CA GLU A 47 -2.36 16.61 2.21
C GLU A 47 -0.86 16.92 2.39
N ILE A 48 -0.14 16.09 3.16
CA ILE A 48 1.29 16.27 3.39
C ILE A 48 2.07 15.62 2.23
N PRO A 49 2.95 16.36 1.54
CA PRO A 49 3.76 15.81 0.45
C PRO A 49 4.64 14.66 0.94
N SER A 50 4.50 13.47 0.35
CA SER A 50 5.35 12.31 0.62
C SER A 50 5.55 11.45 -0.61
N GLN A 51 6.44 10.45 -0.47
CA GLN A 51 6.54 9.38 -1.45
C GLN A 51 5.24 8.56 -1.48
N SER A 52 4.98 7.90 -2.60
CA SER A 52 3.80 7.06 -2.75
C SER A 52 3.77 5.90 -1.75
N PRO A 53 2.57 5.39 -1.38
CA PRO A 53 2.45 4.28 -0.44
C PRO A 53 3.25 3.05 -0.89
N SER A 54 3.15 2.71 -2.18
CA SER A 54 3.86 1.58 -2.80
C SER A 54 5.38 1.69 -2.72
N THR A 55 5.92 2.92 -2.86
CA THR A 55 7.37 3.16 -2.75
C THR A 55 7.86 2.97 -1.31
N LEU A 56 7.10 3.50 -0.34
CA LEU A 56 7.43 3.36 1.08
C LEU A 56 7.31 1.91 1.53
N ALA A 57 6.24 1.22 1.13
CA ALA A 57 6.03 -0.20 1.41
C ALA A 57 7.19 -1.06 0.89
N ARG A 58 7.61 -0.86 -0.36
CA ARG A 58 8.76 -1.58 -0.92
C ARG A 58 10.03 -1.36 -0.11
N LYS A 59 10.30 -0.13 0.33
CA LYS A 59 11.46 0.17 1.20
C LYS A 59 11.38 -0.56 2.54
N VAL A 60 10.20 -0.63 3.16
CA VAL A 60 9.99 -1.41 4.39
C VAL A 60 10.30 -2.89 4.13
N LEU A 61 9.69 -3.50 3.11
CA LEU A 61 9.86 -4.92 2.80
C LEU A 61 11.32 -5.25 2.45
N SER A 62 12.00 -4.41 1.67
CA SER A 62 13.43 -4.55 1.40
C SER A 62 14.27 -4.54 2.67
N LYS A 63 13.98 -3.67 3.64
CA LYS A 63 14.71 -3.64 4.92
C LYS A 63 14.42 -4.88 5.75
N LEU A 64 13.15 -5.28 5.86
CA LEU A 64 12.77 -6.50 6.58
C LEU A 64 13.43 -7.74 5.99
N ALA A 65 13.52 -7.86 4.67
CA ALA A 65 14.16 -8.99 3.98
C ALA A 65 15.64 -9.19 4.36
N THR A 66 16.33 -8.12 4.77
CA THR A 66 17.75 -8.18 5.17
C THR A 66 17.98 -8.52 6.64
N VAL A 67 16.90 -8.65 7.44
CA VAL A 67 16.98 -9.05 8.85
C VAL A 67 16.88 -10.55 8.98
N ASP A 68 17.84 -11.15 9.70
CA ASP A 68 17.87 -12.59 9.94
C ASP A 68 16.59 -13.05 10.67
N PRO A 69 15.84 -14.01 10.12
CA PRO A 69 14.75 -14.69 10.81
C PRO A 69 15.04 -15.24 12.21
N ARG A 70 16.31 -15.43 12.59
CA ARG A 70 16.81 -15.86 13.91
C ARG A 70 17.17 -14.70 14.84
N SER A 71 17.14 -13.46 14.35
CA SER A 71 17.34 -12.26 15.15
C SER A 71 16.17 -11.99 16.10
N ARG A 72 16.41 -11.61 17.36
CA ARG A 72 15.34 -11.26 18.31
C ARG A 72 14.50 -10.07 17.84
N SER A 73 15.04 -9.23 16.96
CA SER A 73 14.34 -8.11 16.32
C SER A 73 13.09 -8.52 15.54
N ILE A 74 12.91 -9.81 15.23
CA ILE A 74 11.70 -10.32 14.57
C ILE A 74 10.40 -10.00 15.35
N ILE A 75 10.47 -9.93 16.69
CA ILE A 75 9.29 -9.69 17.55
C ILE A 75 8.61 -8.36 17.26
N VAL A 76 9.39 -7.35 16.88
CA VAL A 76 8.88 -6.02 16.56
C VAL A 76 8.59 -5.84 15.06
N GLN A 77 8.78 -6.85 14.20
CA GLN A 77 8.49 -6.69 12.76
C GLN A 77 6.99 -6.71 12.42
N ILE A 78 6.12 -7.01 13.39
CA ILE A 78 4.66 -7.13 13.19
C ILE A 78 4.10 -5.84 12.58
N TYR A 79 4.35 -4.68 13.19
CA TYR A 79 3.80 -3.42 12.68
C TYR A 79 4.33 -3.04 11.29
N PRO A 80 5.66 -3.00 11.03
CA PRO A 80 6.16 -2.65 9.71
C PRO A 80 5.69 -3.63 8.62
N LEU A 81 5.63 -4.93 8.93
CA LEU A 81 5.14 -5.93 7.97
C LEU A 81 3.64 -5.78 7.71
N MET A 82 2.85 -5.44 8.74
CA MET A 82 1.42 -5.18 8.57
C MET A 82 1.17 -3.96 7.68
N ALA A 83 1.81 -2.84 8.00
CA ALA A 83 1.65 -1.58 7.27
C ALA A 83 2.09 -1.72 5.80
N ALA A 84 3.27 -2.31 5.54
CA ALA A 84 3.79 -2.44 4.19
C ALA A 84 3.19 -3.61 3.41
N GLY A 85 2.92 -4.74 4.08
CA GLY A 85 2.39 -5.95 3.44
C GLY A 85 0.99 -5.74 2.85
N CYS A 86 0.17 -4.92 3.49
CA CYS A 86 -1.16 -4.57 2.98
C CYS A 86 -1.12 -3.75 1.68
N GLU A 87 -0.04 -3.00 1.43
CA GLU A 87 0.16 -2.18 0.22
C GLU A 87 0.62 -2.99 -1.00
N VAL A 88 0.89 -4.28 -0.83
CA VAL A 88 1.40 -5.13 -1.90
C VAL A 88 0.31 -5.55 -2.87
N VAL A 89 0.53 -5.25 -4.15
CA VAL A 89 -0.35 -5.63 -5.26
C VAL A 89 0.22 -6.80 -6.05
N ASN A 90 1.55 -6.88 -6.21
CA ASN A 90 2.20 -7.92 -7.01
C ASN A 90 2.07 -9.31 -6.32
N PRO A 91 1.67 -10.38 -7.04
CA PRO A 91 1.48 -11.71 -6.46
C PRO A 91 2.75 -12.33 -5.85
N ASP A 92 3.93 -12.10 -6.45
CA ASP A 92 5.21 -12.61 -5.95
C ASP A 92 5.59 -11.94 -4.63
N GLU A 93 5.40 -10.63 -4.53
CA GLU A 93 5.61 -9.88 -3.29
C GLU A 93 4.58 -10.31 -2.21
N ARG A 94 3.33 -10.61 -2.60
CA ARG A 94 2.31 -11.15 -1.67
C ARG A 94 2.72 -12.52 -1.14
N GLU A 95 3.28 -13.39 -1.99
CA GLU A 95 3.82 -14.68 -1.55
C GLU A 95 4.96 -14.50 -0.54
N TRP A 96 5.88 -13.56 -0.81
CA TRP A 96 6.93 -13.22 0.14
C TRP A 96 6.37 -12.76 1.49
N VAL A 97 5.35 -11.88 1.50
CA VAL A 97 4.71 -11.41 2.73
C VAL A 97 4.05 -12.56 3.49
N LYS A 98 3.32 -13.45 2.79
CA LYS A 98 2.72 -14.66 3.40
C LYS A 98 3.79 -15.55 4.03
N ALA A 99 4.87 -15.84 3.30
CA ALA A 99 5.97 -16.65 3.78
C ALA A 99 6.64 -16.02 5.01
N ARG A 100 6.80 -14.69 5.03
CA ARG A 100 7.35 -13.95 6.17
C ARG A 100 6.47 -14.08 7.41
N TRP A 101 5.16 -13.90 7.27
CA TRP A 101 4.22 -14.10 8.37
C TRP A 101 4.23 -15.53 8.92
N GLN A 102 4.22 -16.53 8.03
CA GLN A 102 4.30 -17.94 8.44
C GLN A 102 5.61 -18.26 9.18
N LEU A 103 6.72 -17.68 8.75
CA LEU A 103 8.00 -17.81 9.42
C LEU A 103 7.96 -17.19 10.83
N MET A 104 7.37 -16.01 10.98
CA MET A 104 7.20 -15.35 12.28
C MET A 104 6.31 -16.17 13.22
N SER A 105 5.20 -16.71 12.70
CA SER A 105 4.24 -17.54 13.45
C SER A 105 4.92 -18.79 14.02
N LYS A 106 5.68 -19.52 13.19
CA LYS A 106 6.45 -20.71 13.62
C LYS A 106 7.44 -20.39 14.75
N ARG A 107 8.01 -19.19 14.76
CA ARG A 107 9.03 -18.80 15.73
C ARG A 107 8.47 -18.30 17.06
N MET A 108 7.38 -17.53 17.04
CA MET A 108 6.91 -16.82 18.23
C MET A 108 5.64 -17.40 18.85
N LYS A 109 4.87 -18.23 18.11
CA LYS A 109 3.59 -18.83 18.57
C LYS A 109 2.66 -17.83 19.26
N LEU A 110 2.65 -16.58 18.78
CA LEU A 110 1.73 -15.55 19.25
C LEU A 110 0.54 -15.53 18.31
N GLY A 111 -0.65 -15.82 18.82
CA GLY A 111 -1.89 -15.85 18.02
C GLY A 111 -2.15 -14.57 17.22
N ILE A 112 -1.55 -13.44 17.61
CA ILE A 112 -1.63 -12.18 16.87
C ILE A 112 -1.01 -12.28 15.46
N ILE A 113 -0.03 -13.17 15.24
CA ILE A 113 0.69 -13.26 13.96
C ILE A 113 -0.18 -13.89 12.88
N GLU A 114 -0.83 -15.00 13.21
CA GLU A 114 -1.79 -15.65 12.31
C GLU A 114 -2.94 -14.71 11.96
N ARG A 115 -3.38 -13.94 12.97
CA ARG A 115 -4.45 -12.95 12.84
C ARG A 115 -4.02 -11.77 11.96
N CYS A 116 -2.80 -11.24 12.09
CA CYS A 116 -2.27 -10.23 11.18
C CYS A 116 -2.18 -10.74 9.73
N LEU A 117 -1.83 -12.01 9.51
CA LEU A 117 -1.84 -12.61 8.18
C LEU A 117 -3.26 -12.70 7.60
N GLU A 118 -4.26 -13.05 8.41
CA GLU A 118 -5.67 -13.04 8.00
C GLU A 118 -6.11 -11.63 7.58
N VAL A 119 -5.82 -10.61 8.40
CA VAL A 119 -6.13 -9.20 8.08
C VAL A 119 -5.42 -8.78 6.79
N THR A 120 -4.15 -9.13 6.61
CA THR A 120 -3.39 -8.80 5.40
C THR A 120 -4.06 -9.36 4.14
N LYS A 121 -4.51 -10.62 4.18
CA LYS A 121 -5.22 -11.27 3.07
C LYS A 121 -6.58 -10.65 2.81
N GLU A 122 -7.31 -10.30 3.86
CA GLU A 122 -8.61 -9.64 3.74
C GLU A 122 -8.46 -8.26 3.07
N VAL A 123 -7.45 -7.47 3.46
CA VAL A 123 -7.16 -6.19 2.81
C VAL A 123 -6.90 -6.39 1.32
N TRP A 124 -6.11 -7.39 0.93
CA TRP A 124 -5.89 -7.72 -0.48
C TRP A 124 -7.20 -8.08 -1.18
N SER A 125 -8.02 -8.95 -0.59
CA SER A 125 -9.31 -9.35 -1.16
C SER A 125 -10.23 -8.16 -1.40
N ARG A 126 -10.37 -7.26 -0.42
CA ARG A 126 -11.22 -6.06 -0.56
C ARG A 126 -10.69 -5.08 -1.59
N ARG A 127 -9.36 -4.89 -1.64
CA ARG A 127 -8.73 -4.00 -2.63
C ARG A 127 -8.83 -4.55 -4.05
N ASP A 128 -8.67 -5.86 -4.22
CA ASP A 128 -8.81 -6.52 -5.52
C ASP A 128 -10.26 -6.43 -6.03
N ALA A 129 -11.24 -6.63 -5.16
CA ALA A 129 -12.66 -6.45 -5.48
C ALA A 129 -12.98 -4.99 -5.87
N HIS A 130 -12.55 -4.02 -5.06
CA HIS A 130 -12.73 -2.59 -5.35
C HIS A 130 -12.05 -2.15 -6.65
N ALA A 131 -10.87 -2.69 -6.96
CA ALA A 131 -10.18 -2.43 -8.21
C ALA A 131 -10.95 -3.00 -9.41
N ALA A 132 -11.51 -4.21 -9.29
CA ALA A 132 -12.32 -4.83 -10.34
C ALA A 132 -13.63 -4.06 -10.58
N GLU A 133 -14.33 -3.64 -9.52
CA GLU A 133 -15.53 -2.81 -9.61
C GLU A 133 -15.26 -1.49 -10.33
N ARG A 134 -14.15 -0.82 -9.98
CA ARG A 134 -13.73 0.42 -10.64
C ARG A 134 -13.37 0.23 -12.12
N MET A 135 -12.77 -0.90 -12.49
CA MET A 135 -12.46 -1.21 -13.89
C MET A 135 -13.74 -1.43 -14.69
N ALA A 136 -14.70 -2.18 -14.15
CA ALA A 136 -16.00 -2.42 -14.79
C ALA A 136 -16.77 -1.11 -15.04
N MET A 137 -16.80 -0.19 -14.06
CA MET A 137 -17.46 1.12 -14.24
C MET A 137 -16.83 1.97 -15.36
N VAL A 138 -15.51 1.89 -15.54
CA VAL A 138 -14.82 2.62 -16.61
C VAL A 138 -15.09 1.98 -17.97
N GLU A 139 -15.12 0.65 -18.04
CA GLU A 139 -15.48 -0.09 -19.26
C GLU A 139 -16.91 0.23 -19.72
N ASP A 140 -17.88 0.23 -18.80
CA ASP A 140 -19.28 0.60 -19.07
C ASP A 140 -19.39 2.06 -19.56
N ALA A 141 -18.73 3.01 -18.88
CA ALA A 141 -18.75 4.42 -19.27
C ALA A 141 -18.11 4.67 -20.66
N CYS A 142 -17.03 3.96 -20.99
CA CYS A 142 -16.43 3.99 -22.32
C CYS A 142 -17.35 3.38 -23.38
N ALA A 143 -18.08 2.31 -23.05
CA ALA A 143 -19.02 1.67 -23.98
C ALA A 143 -20.23 2.57 -24.28
N GLU A 144 -20.79 3.25 -23.27
CA GLU A 144 -21.87 4.25 -23.48
C GLU A 144 -21.39 5.44 -24.31
N SER A 145 -20.17 5.93 -24.06
CA SER A 145 -19.54 6.99 -24.86
C SER A 145 -19.37 6.62 -26.35
N TYR A 146 -19.22 5.34 -26.69
CA TYR A 146 -19.08 4.89 -28.09
C TYR A 146 -20.42 4.78 -28.82
N LEU A 147 -21.53 4.61 -28.09
CA LEU A 147 -22.88 4.50 -28.68
C LEU A 147 -23.48 5.86 -29.06
N ASP A 148 -22.99 6.96 -28.48
CA ASP A 148 -23.36 8.33 -28.82
C ASP A 148 -22.63 8.89 -30.07
N MET A 149 -21.78 8.08 -30.72
CA MET A 149 -21.24 8.42 -32.04
C MET A 149 -22.35 8.30 -33.10
N PRO A 150 -22.63 9.33 -33.90
CA PRO A 150 -23.61 9.23 -34.97
C PRO A 150 -23.17 8.13 -35.94
N PRO A 151 -24.10 7.29 -36.44
CA PRO A 151 -23.75 6.25 -37.38
C PRO A 151 -23.10 6.91 -38.59
N SER A 152 -21.92 6.42 -38.98
CA SER A 152 -21.24 6.79 -40.23
C SER A 152 -22.07 6.29 -41.41
N GLY A 153 -23.16 7.01 -41.69
CA GLY A 153 -24.01 6.89 -42.84
C GLY A 153 -23.47 7.76 -43.97
N GLU A 154 -23.03 7.07 -45.02
CA GLU A 154 -22.85 7.55 -46.39
C GLU A 154 -21.60 8.37 -46.74
N PHE A 155 -20.75 7.69 -47.51
CA PHE A 155 -19.67 8.19 -48.33
C PHE A 155 -20.13 9.36 -49.21
N GLY A 156 -19.86 10.58 -48.77
CA GLY A 156 -20.07 11.81 -49.54
C GLY A 156 -18.81 12.65 -49.54
N ALA A 157 -18.10 12.66 -50.68
CA ALA A 157 -16.93 13.49 -50.90
C ALA A 157 -17.25 14.98 -50.73
N TYR A 158 -16.58 15.66 -49.79
CA TYR A 158 -16.45 17.12 -49.78
C TYR A 158 -15.01 17.51 -49.43
N PRO A 159 -14.50 18.63 -49.98
CA PRO A 159 -13.08 18.88 -50.14
C PRO A 159 -12.47 19.52 -48.89
N ASP A 160 -11.15 19.32 -48.75
CA ASP A 160 -10.23 19.89 -47.77
C ASP A 160 -10.72 21.21 -47.18
N THR A 161 -11.39 21.12 -46.03
CA THR A 161 -11.64 22.26 -45.17
C THR A 161 -10.91 21.97 -43.88
N ASP A 162 -9.88 22.75 -43.63
CA ASP A 162 -8.94 22.69 -42.51
C ASP A 162 -9.70 22.70 -41.17
N MET A 163 -10.10 21.50 -40.72
CA MET A 163 -10.63 21.29 -39.38
C MET A 163 -9.43 21.28 -38.44
N THR A 164 -9.08 22.47 -37.97
CA THR A 164 -8.63 22.62 -36.58
C THR A 164 -9.78 22.16 -35.69
N VAL A 165 -9.91 20.83 -35.53
CA VAL A 165 -10.77 20.20 -34.55
C VAL A 165 -10.32 20.73 -33.21
N ASN A 166 -11.04 21.72 -32.72
CA ASN A 166 -10.96 22.15 -31.34
C ASN A 166 -11.39 20.93 -30.51
N SER A 167 -10.40 20.15 -30.08
CA SER A 167 -10.53 18.91 -29.33
C SER A 167 -10.87 19.20 -27.87
N ASP A 168 -11.81 20.13 -27.67
CA ASP A 168 -12.19 20.68 -26.38
C ASP A 168 -13.10 19.75 -25.55
N TRP A 169 -13.47 18.58 -26.08
CA TRP A 169 -14.14 17.53 -25.29
C TRP A 169 -13.14 16.63 -24.52
N ARG A 170 -11.82 16.79 -24.70
CA ARG A 170 -10.81 16.11 -23.88
C ARG A 170 -10.63 16.70 -22.48
N GLN A 171 -11.42 17.70 -22.11
CA GLN A 171 -11.50 18.17 -20.74
C GLN A 171 -12.50 17.33 -19.93
N THR A 172 -12.27 16.01 -19.89
CA THR A 172 -12.48 15.29 -18.62
C THR A 172 -11.81 16.10 -17.51
N PRO A 173 -12.35 16.17 -16.29
CA PRO A 173 -11.67 16.78 -15.16
C PRO A 173 -10.49 15.90 -14.73
N ALA A 174 -9.51 15.70 -15.61
CA ALA A 174 -8.21 15.13 -15.35
C ALA A 174 -7.33 16.23 -14.72
N SER A 175 -7.83 16.84 -13.67
CA SER A 175 -7.06 17.70 -12.77
C SER A 175 -7.81 17.94 -11.46
N ASP A 176 -8.56 16.95 -10.97
CA ASP A 176 -8.62 16.83 -9.52
C ASP A 176 -7.31 16.17 -9.09
N MET A 177 -6.64 16.76 -8.12
CA MET A 177 -5.32 16.37 -7.67
C MET A 177 -5.22 14.87 -7.44
N HIS A 178 -3.99 14.38 -7.39
CA HIS A 178 -3.53 13.03 -7.02
C HIS A 178 -4.04 12.59 -5.62
N LEU A 179 -5.34 12.67 -5.37
CA LEU A 179 -6.04 12.44 -4.13
C LEU A 179 -6.06 10.94 -3.92
N ILE A 180 -5.49 10.52 -2.80
CA ILE A 180 -5.57 9.15 -2.34
C ILE A 180 -7.06 8.81 -2.21
N ASP A 181 -7.46 7.65 -2.76
CA ASP A 181 -8.83 7.15 -2.61
C ASP A 181 -9.19 7.11 -1.10
N PRO A 182 -10.25 7.81 -0.66
CA PRO A 182 -10.63 7.84 0.75
C PRO A 182 -10.79 6.46 1.38
N GLU A 183 -11.18 5.45 0.59
CA GLU A 183 -11.37 4.08 1.06
C GLU A 183 -10.06 3.37 1.44
N ILE A 184 -8.91 3.81 0.92
CA ILE A 184 -7.58 3.25 1.28
C ILE A 184 -6.86 4.05 2.39
N THR A 185 -7.42 5.19 2.81
CA THR A 185 -6.89 5.98 3.94
C THR A 185 -7.13 5.28 5.28
N VAL A 186 -6.50 5.75 6.36
CA VAL A 186 -6.68 5.16 7.71
C VAL A 186 -8.14 5.16 8.19
N LYS A 187 -9.01 5.99 7.60
CA LYS A 187 -10.45 6.07 7.89
C LYS A 187 -11.30 5.17 7.00
N GLY A 188 -10.74 4.66 5.91
CA GLY A 188 -11.44 3.87 4.90
C GLY A 188 -11.50 2.38 5.23
N ARG A 189 -12.41 1.65 4.55
CA ARG A 189 -12.66 0.23 4.81
C ARG A 189 -11.65 -0.71 4.15
N LEU A 190 -10.86 -0.19 3.21
CA LEU A 190 -9.79 -0.92 2.51
C LEU A 190 -8.42 -0.75 3.16
N HIS A 191 -8.36 -0.06 4.29
CA HIS A 191 -7.18 0.01 5.15
C HIS A 191 -7.24 -1.09 6.22
N TRP A 192 -6.08 -1.57 6.67
CA TRP A 192 -6.01 -2.66 7.65
C TRP A 192 -6.67 -2.31 8.98
N LEU A 193 -6.63 -1.04 9.41
CA LEU A 193 -7.42 -0.59 10.57
C LEU A 193 -8.93 -0.70 10.33
N GLY A 194 -9.40 -0.40 9.11
CA GLY A 194 -10.81 -0.56 8.74
C GLY A 194 -11.25 -2.03 8.78
N VAL A 195 -10.40 -2.94 8.31
CA VAL A 195 -10.65 -4.38 8.44
C VAL A 195 -10.72 -4.81 9.92
N MET A 196 -9.75 -4.39 10.73
CA MET A 196 -9.73 -4.72 12.17
C MET A 196 -10.96 -4.17 12.90
N LYS A 197 -11.43 -2.98 12.51
CA LYS A 197 -12.66 -2.38 13.00
C LYS A 197 -13.89 -3.23 12.70
N ASP A 198 -14.05 -3.63 11.43
CA ASP A 198 -15.18 -4.46 11.00
C ASP A 198 -15.18 -5.82 11.70
N TRP A 199 -14.01 -6.34 12.04
CA TRP A 199 -13.86 -7.59 12.78
C TRP A 199 -14.02 -7.43 14.30
N SER A 200 -14.31 -6.23 14.79
CA SER A 200 -14.39 -5.90 16.22
C SER A 200 -13.11 -6.25 17.01
N TRP A 201 -11.94 -6.14 16.37
CA TRP A 201 -10.64 -6.46 16.96
C TRP A 201 -9.91 -5.27 17.58
N GLU A 202 -10.52 -4.08 17.58
CA GLU A 202 -9.94 -2.85 18.15
C GLU A 202 -9.65 -2.96 19.66
N ILE A 203 -10.28 -3.91 20.37
CA ILE A 203 -10.23 -4.03 21.85
C ILE A 203 -8.97 -4.77 22.35
N LEU A 204 -8.15 -5.37 21.48
CA LEU A 204 -6.96 -6.14 21.92
C LEU A 204 -5.64 -5.35 21.90
N LEU A 205 -5.67 -4.05 21.62
CA LEU A 205 -4.49 -3.18 21.55
C LEU A 205 -4.54 -2.00 22.54
N GLY A 206 -5.54 -1.96 23.44
CA GLY A 206 -5.69 -0.95 24.50
C GLY A 206 -5.33 -1.48 25.88
#